data_AF-A0A3T1APP2-F1
#
_entry.id   AF-A0A3T1APP2-F1
#
_cell.length_a   1.000
_cell.length_b   1.000
_cell.length_c   1.000
_cell.angle_alpha   90.00
_cell.angle_beta   90.00
_cell.angle_gamma   90.00
#
_symmetry.space_group_name_H-M   'P 1'
#
loop_
_entity.id
_entity.type
_entity.pdbx_description
1 polymer ?
#
loop_
_entity_poly.entity_id
_entity_poly.type
_entity_poly.pdbx_seq_one_letter_code
_entity_poly.pdbx_strand_id
1 'polypeptide(L)'
;MVPPIPRTPTDTEEQRRALSHSNRRVLAERQSWPDGVLEACERIEDAYPDWSVGWLGENPGPPAFARPSTFRAQPRPDRRHHSHTDLRATTADELEALLAACEDRVTVSRPYRAHPSRNVW
;
A
#
# COMPACT_ATOMS: atom_id res chain seq x y z
N MET A 1 -21.57 -29.48 24.50
CA MET A 1 -21.67 -28.00 24.40
C MET A 1 -20.26 -27.45 24.43
N VAL A 2 -19.76 -26.95 23.30
CA VAL A 2 -18.44 -26.29 23.24
C VAL A 2 -18.67 -24.82 23.57
N PRO A 3 -17.98 -24.23 24.57
CA PRO A 3 -18.12 -22.82 24.87
C PRO A 3 -17.63 -21.98 23.68
N PRO A 4 -18.26 -20.84 23.37
CA PRO A 4 -17.77 -19.95 22.32
C PRO A 4 -16.39 -19.44 22.73
N ILE A 5 -15.42 -19.58 21.83
CA ILE A 5 -14.09 -19.00 21.98
C ILE A 5 -14.27 -17.47 22.10
N PRO A 6 -13.79 -16.83 23.18
CA PRO A 6 -13.85 -15.38 23.29
C PRO A 6 -13.04 -14.78 22.15
N ARG A 7 -13.69 -14.08 21.24
CA ARG A 7 -13.01 -13.25 20.24
C ARG A 7 -12.33 -12.13 21.03
N THR A 8 -11.02 -12.18 21.13
CA THR A 8 -10.21 -11.15 21.79
C THR A 8 -10.55 -9.77 21.23
N PRO A 9 -10.46 -8.70 22.06
CA PRO A 9 -10.82 -7.36 21.64
C PRO A 9 -9.90 -6.94 20.50
N THR A 10 -10.51 -6.72 19.34
CA THR A 10 -10.06 -5.82 18.25
C THR A 10 -8.61 -5.39 18.34
N ASP A 11 -7.74 -6.08 17.60
CA ASP A 11 -6.46 -5.52 17.14
C ASP A 11 -6.69 -4.08 16.69
N THR A 12 -6.21 -3.13 17.48
CA THR A 12 -6.28 -1.71 17.10
C THR A 12 -5.47 -1.52 15.82
N GLU A 13 -5.91 -0.61 14.95
CA GLU A 13 -5.24 -0.32 13.68
C GLU A 13 -3.74 0.01 13.89
N GLU A 14 -3.43 0.66 15.00
CA GLU A 14 -2.08 0.98 15.44
C GLU A 14 -1.25 -0.28 15.75
N GLN A 15 -1.81 -1.27 16.46
CA GLN A 15 -1.15 -2.55 16.72
C GLN A 15 -0.92 -3.33 15.42
N ARG A 16 -1.87 -3.31 14.48
CA ARG A 16 -1.70 -3.94 13.17
C ARG A 16 -0.56 -3.30 12.38
N ARG A 17 -0.48 -1.96 12.38
CA ARG A 17 0.62 -1.23 11.74
C ARG A 17 1.96 -1.56 12.38
N ALA A 18 2.05 -1.57 13.71
CA ALA A 18 3.27 -1.91 14.43
C ALA A 18 3.73 -3.35 14.13
N LEU A 19 2.79 -4.29 14.04
CA LEU A 19 3.06 -5.68 13.67
C LEU A 19 3.49 -5.80 12.21
N SER A 20 2.82 -5.12 11.28
CA SER A 20 3.22 -5.08 9.87
C SER A 20 4.62 -4.50 9.69
N HIS A 21 4.97 -3.45 10.42
CA HIS A 21 6.30 -2.85 10.41
C HIS A 21 7.37 -3.81 10.94
N SER A 22 7.10 -4.48 12.07
CA SER A 22 8.03 -5.47 12.64
C SER A 22 8.22 -6.67 11.71
N ASN A 23 7.13 -7.17 11.13
CA ASN A 23 7.18 -8.27 10.17
C ASN A 23 7.95 -7.88 8.90
N ARG A 24 7.86 -6.62 8.45
CA ARG A 24 8.59 -6.14 7.28
C ARG A 24 10.10 -6.13 7.51
N ARG A 25 10.57 -5.71 8.69
CA ARG A 25 11.99 -5.81 9.07
C ARG A 25 12.49 -7.26 9.00
N VAL A 26 11.76 -8.19 9.60
CA VAL A 26 12.10 -9.62 9.55
C VAL A 26 12.10 -10.14 8.11
N LEU A 27 11.15 -9.72 7.28
CA LEU A 27 11.08 -10.10 5.87
C LEU A 27 12.23 -9.52 5.05
N ALA A 28 12.66 -8.28 5.34
CA ALA A 28 13.78 -7.63 4.68
C ALA A 28 15.09 -8.37 4.98
N GLU A 29 15.31 -8.73 6.24
CA GLU A 29 16.47 -9.53 6.65
C GLU A 29 16.45 -10.93 6.01
N ARG A 30 15.35 -11.66 6.15
CA ARG A 30 15.23 -13.04 5.66
C ARG A 30 15.35 -13.16 4.14
N GLN A 31 14.90 -12.15 3.40
CA GLN A 31 14.97 -12.12 1.94
C GLN A 31 16.15 -11.33 1.42
N SER A 32 17.05 -10.87 2.32
CA SER A 32 18.23 -10.09 1.96
C SER A 32 17.88 -8.92 1.03
N TRP A 33 16.89 -8.12 1.44
CA TRP A 33 16.53 -6.92 0.68
C TRP A 33 17.75 -6.02 0.53
N PRO A 34 17.92 -5.35 -0.62
CA PRO A 34 19.02 -4.42 -0.80
C PRO A 34 19.01 -3.32 0.27
N ASP A 35 20.20 -2.84 0.64
CA ASP A 35 20.37 -1.74 1.59
C ASP A 35 19.54 -0.52 1.18
N GLY A 36 18.90 0.14 2.15
CA GLY A 36 18.06 1.32 1.92
C GLY A 36 16.66 1.03 1.36
N VAL A 37 16.36 -0.19 0.89
CA VAL A 37 15.02 -0.52 0.36
C VAL A 37 13.95 -0.49 1.45
N LEU A 38 14.27 -0.97 2.65
CA LEU A 38 13.35 -0.92 3.78
C LEU A 38 13.01 0.53 4.15
N GLU A 39 14.02 1.38 4.29
CA GLU A 39 13.88 2.81 4.63
C GLU A 39 13.09 3.55 3.54
N ALA A 40 13.33 3.22 2.27
CA ALA A 40 12.54 3.75 1.16
C ALA A 40 11.07 3.32 1.24
N CYS A 41 10.78 2.05 1.54
CA CYS A 41 9.40 1.60 1.71
C CYS A 41 8.70 2.31 2.88
N GLU A 42 9.38 2.46 4.01
CA GLU A 42 8.86 3.16 5.20
C GLU A 42 8.56 4.64 4.87
N ARG A 43 9.51 5.33 4.24
CA ARG A 43 9.34 6.72 3.80
C ARG A 43 8.17 6.92 2.84
N ILE A 44 8.00 6.02 1.86
CA ILE A 44 6.90 6.11 0.90
C ILE A 44 5.56 5.84 1.59
N GLU A 45 5.47 4.88 2.51
CA GLU A 45 4.22 4.64 3.25
C GLU A 45 3.84 5.81 4.18
N ASP A 46 4.82 6.51 4.74
CA ASP A 46 4.57 7.73 5.53
C ASP A 46 4.02 8.86 4.66
N ALA A 47 4.53 9.02 3.43
CA ALA A 47 4.05 10.01 2.48
C ALA A 47 2.68 9.64 1.86
N TYR A 48 2.43 8.33 1.66
CA TYR A 48 1.24 7.80 1.00
C TYR A 48 0.51 6.78 1.92
N PRO A 49 -0.18 7.25 2.97
CA PRO A 49 -0.70 6.39 4.05
C PRO A 49 -1.82 5.43 3.63
N ASP A 50 -2.42 5.66 2.46
CA ASP A 50 -3.45 4.82 1.86
C ASP A 50 -2.88 3.64 1.06
N TRP A 51 -1.55 3.60 0.91
CA TRP A 51 -0.83 2.57 0.19
C TRP A 51 -0.02 1.68 1.13
N SER A 52 0.15 0.44 0.73
CA SER A 52 1.15 -0.45 1.32
C SER A 52 2.25 -0.73 0.32
N VAL A 53 3.49 -0.52 0.73
CA VAL A 53 4.69 -0.64 -0.10
C VAL A 53 5.53 -1.80 0.38
N GLY A 54 6.18 -2.48 -0.56
CA GLY A 54 7.16 -3.51 -0.27
C GLY A 54 8.05 -3.78 -1.47
N TRP A 55 9.08 -4.59 -1.21
CA TRP A 55 10.00 -5.04 -2.24
C TRP A 55 9.68 -6.48 -2.64
N LEU A 56 9.63 -6.71 -3.94
CA LEU A 56 9.58 -8.03 -4.53
C LEU A 56 11.00 -8.39 -4.97
N GLY A 57 11.57 -9.43 -4.37
CA GLY A 57 12.83 -9.99 -4.83
C GLY A 57 12.73 -10.54 -6.26
N GLU A 58 13.90 -10.75 -6.86
CA GLU A 58 14.01 -11.41 -8.17
C GLU A 58 13.35 -12.78 -8.10
N ASN A 59 12.57 -13.11 -9.14
CA ASN A 59 12.08 -14.46 -9.34
C ASN A 59 12.80 -15.06 -10.55
N PRO A 60 13.78 -15.96 -10.36
CA PRO A 60 14.52 -16.59 -11.45
C PRO A 60 13.80 -17.81 -12.03
N GLY A 61 12.47 -17.92 -11.85
CA GLY A 61 11.66 -19.02 -12.36
C GLY A 61 11.67 -19.15 -13.89
N PRO A 62 10.87 -20.07 -14.45
CA PRO A 62 10.76 -20.24 -15.91
C PRO A 62 10.47 -18.89 -16.60
N PRO A 63 10.89 -18.66 -17.87
CA PRO A 63 10.80 -17.35 -18.52
C PRO A 63 9.41 -16.68 -18.46
N ALA A 64 8.34 -17.47 -18.46
CA ALA A 64 6.96 -16.97 -18.33
C ALA A 64 6.64 -16.35 -16.96
N PHE A 65 7.44 -16.64 -15.93
CA PHE A 65 7.27 -16.20 -14.54
C PHE A 65 8.49 -15.45 -14.00
N ALA A 66 9.56 -15.38 -14.78
CA ALA A 66 10.76 -14.64 -14.44
C ALA A 66 10.42 -13.16 -14.30
N ARG A 67 10.89 -12.53 -13.22
CA ARG A 67 10.72 -11.09 -13.04
C ARG A 67 11.91 -10.50 -12.29
N PRO A 68 12.37 -9.30 -12.70
CA PRO A 68 13.38 -8.58 -11.93
C PRO A 68 12.82 -8.18 -10.57
N SER A 69 13.72 -7.86 -9.66
CA SER A 69 13.35 -7.25 -8.39
C SER A 69 12.75 -5.86 -8.61
N THR A 70 11.74 -5.50 -7.81
CA THR A 70 10.95 -4.28 -8.03
C THR A 70 10.24 -3.84 -6.75
N PHE A 71 10.08 -2.54 -6.56
CA PHE A 71 9.13 -1.99 -5.61
C PHE A 71 7.70 -2.28 -6.07
N ARG A 72 6.82 -2.61 -5.13
CA ARG A 72 5.38 -2.78 -5.35
C ARG A 72 4.62 -1.94 -4.34
N ALA A 73 3.66 -1.17 -4.82
CA ALA A 73 2.64 -0.53 -4.00
C ALA A 73 1.27 -1.12 -4.30
N GLN A 74 0.48 -1.38 -3.25
CA GLN A 74 -0.89 -1.85 -3.34
C GLN A 74 -1.80 -0.95 -2.48
N PRO A 75 -3.03 -0.63 -2.91
CA PRO A 75 -3.95 0.15 -2.09
C PRO A 75 -4.34 -0.65 -0.85
N ARG A 76 -4.44 0.01 0.30
CA ARG A 76 -4.94 -0.63 1.52
C ARG A 76 -6.46 -0.86 1.42
N PRO A 77 -6.95 -2.05 1.81
CA PRO A 77 -8.34 -2.48 1.54
C PRO A 77 -9.42 -1.66 2.27
N ASP A 78 -9.04 -0.88 3.28
CA ASP A 78 -9.93 -0.03 4.08
C ASP A 78 -10.01 1.42 3.57
N ARG A 79 -9.14 1.81 2.64
CA ARG A 79 -9.04 3.18 2.11
C ARG A 79 -9.66 3.27 0.72
N ARG A 80 -10.36 4.38 0.43
CA ARG A 80 -11.24 4.58 -0.74
C ARG A 80 -10.50 4.73 -2.08
N HIS A 81 -9.49 3.91 -2.35
CA HIS A 81 -8.83 3.89 -3.65
C HIS A 81 -9.55 2.95 -4.60
N HIS A 82 -10.13 3.53 -5.65
CA HIS A 82 -10.86 2.82 -6.69
C HIS A 82 -9.93 2.18 -7.74
N SER A 83 -8.61 2.39 -7.65
CA SER A 83 -7.64 1.69 -8.49
C SER A 83 -7.29 0.34 -7.85
N HIS A 84 -7.91 -0.74 -8.31
CA HIS A 84 -7.54 -2.12 -7.96
C HIS A 84 -6.17 -2.56 -8.53
N THR A 85 -5.31 -1.62 -8.90
CA THR A 85 -4.09 -1.89 -9.66
C THR A 85 -2.88 -1.70 -8.77
N ASP A 86 -2.13 -2.79 -8.59
CA ASP A 86 -0.79 -2.72 -8.02
C ASP A 86 0.12 -1.86 -8.90
N LEU A 87 0.85 -0.94 -8.29
CA LEU A 87 1.90 -0.17 -8.96
C LEU A 87 3.24 -0.86 -8.76
N ARG A 88 4.10 -0.82 -9.77
CA ARG A 88 5.44 -1.41 -9.72
C ARG A 88 6.46 -0.48 -10.37
N ALA A 89 7.65 -0.41 -9.77
CA ALA A 89 8.76 0.39 -10.26
C ALA A 89 10.10 -0.25 -9.87
N THR A 90 11.16 0.03 -10.62
CA THR A 90 12.50 -0.52 -10.30
C THR A 90 13.19 0.32 -9.23
N THR A 91 12.81 1.59 -9.09
CA THR A 91 13.34 2.52 -8.08
C THR A 91 12.25 3.10 -7.19
N ALA A 92 12.64 3.63 -6.03
CA ALA A 92 11.74 4.30 -5.10
C ALA A 92 11.15 5.58 -5.70
N ASP A 93 11.98 6.40 -6.35
CA ASP A 93 11.57 7.67 -6.96
C ASP A 93 10.54 7.46 -8.08
N GLU A 94 10.73 6.41 -8.90
CA GLU A 94 9.74 6.02 -9.92
C GLU A 94 8.42 5.60 -9.28
N LEU A 95 8.46 4.85 -8.18
CA LEU A 95 7.24 4.43 -7.48
C LEU A 95 6.48 5.65 -6.94
N GLU A 96 7.19 6.61 -6.35
CA GLU A 96 6.59 7.85 -5.85
C GLU A 96 5.95 8.68 -6.95
N ALA A 97 6.61 8.80 -8.10
CA ALA A 97 6.04 9.50 -9.25
C ALA A 97 4.73 8.83 -9.72
N LEU A 98 4.66 7.49 -9.71
CA LEU A 98 3.44 6.77 -10.04
C LEU A 98 2.33 6.98 -9.00
N LEU A 99 2.67 7.01 -7.71
CA LEU A 99 1.73 7.26 -6.62
C LEU A 99 1.15 8.68 -6.69
N ALA A 100 2.00 9.69 -6.86
CA ALA A 100 1.58 11.09 -7.05
C ALA A 100 0.61 11.23 -8.23
N ALA A 101 0.93 10.62 -9.38
CA ALA A 101 0.06 10.62 -10.55
C ALA A 101 -1.29 9.91 -10.30
N CYS A 102 -1.33 8.93 -9.39
CA CYS A 102 -2.56 8.24 -9.00
C CYS A 102 -3.44 9.14 -8.13
N GLU A 103 -2.87 9.81 -7.12
CA GLU A 103 -3.60 10.73 -6.23
C GLU A 103 -4.16 11.95 -6.98
N ASP A 104 -3.40 12.50 -7.93
CA ASP A 104 -3.87 13.59 -8.79
C ASP A 104 -5.11 13.19 -9.59
N ARG A 105 -5.13 11.97 -10.15
CA ARG A 105 -6.28 11.46 -10.90
C ARG A 105 -7.52 11.25 -10.04
N VAL A 106 -7.34 10.83 -8.78
CA VAL A 106 -8.42 10.71 -7.81
C VAL A 106 -8.98 12.10 -7.45
N THR A 107 -8.10 13.08 -7.29
CA THR A 107 -8.47 14.46 -6.97
C THR A 107 -9.26 15.12 -8.11
N VAL A 108 -8.83 14.93 -9.37
CA VAL A 108 -9.53 15.43 -10.56
C VAL A 108 -10.88 14.73 -10.78
N SER A 109 -11.02 13.47 -10.35
CA SER A 109 -12.26 12.69 -10.48
C SER A 109 -13.30 12.96 -9.39
N ARG A 110 -13.09 13.95 -8.50
CA ARG A 110 -14.14 14.53 -7.65
C ARG A 110 -14.78 15.72 -8.37
N PRO A 111 -15.84 15.55 -9.21
CA PRO A 111 -16.65 16.68 -9.56
C PRO A 111 -17.44 17.09 -8.31
N TYR A 112 -17.08 18.25 -7.80
CA TYR A 112 -17.94 19.21 -7.12
C TYR A 112 -19.44 18.89 -7.24
N ARG A 113 -20.02 18.20 -6.24
CA ARG A 113 -21.47 18.17 -6.02
C ARG A 113 -21.84 19.36 -5.14
N ALA A 114 -21.75 20.58 -5.69
CA ALA A 114 -22.60 21.64 -5.18
C ALA A 114 -23.99 21.40 -5.75
N HIS A 115 -24.87 20.84 -4.93
CA HIS A 115 -26.29 20.97 -5.19
C HIS A 115 -26.65 22.46 -5.10
N PRO A 116 -27.16 23.10 -6.16
CA PRO A 116 -27.84 24.37 -5.96
C PRO A 116 -29.13 24.05 -5.21
N SER A 117 -29.15 24.39 -3.92
CA SER A 117 -30.39 24.51 -3.15
C SER A 117 -31.27 25.52 -3.89
N ARG A 118 -32.25 25.01 -4.65
CA ARG A 118 -33.33 25.82 -5.21
C ARG A 118 -34.17 26.35 -4.05
N ASN A 119 -33.89 27.58 -3.62
CA ASN A 119 -34.89 28.41 -2.97
C ASN A 119 -35.88 28.83 -4.05
N VAL A 120 -37.04 28.18 -4.08
CA VAL A 120 -38.22 28.70 -4.77
C VAL A 120 -39.05 29.38 -3.67
N TRP A 121 -39.27 30.67 -3.89
CA TRP A 121 -40.12 31.55 -3.09
C TRP A 121 -41.60 31.16 -3.23
#